data_AF-A0A7C7E1W7-F1
#
_entry.id   AF-A0A7C7E1W7-F1
#
_cell.length_a   1.000
_cell.length_b   1.000
_cell.length_c   1.000
_cell.angle_alpha   90.00
_cell.angle_beta   90.00
_cell.angle_gamma   90.00
#
_symmetry.space_group_name_H-M   'P 1'
#
loop_
_entity.id
_entity.type
_entity.pdbx_description
1 polymer ?
#
loop_
_entity_poly.entity_id
_entity_poly.type
_entity_poly.pdbx_seq_one_letter_code
_entity_poly.pdbx_strand_id
1 'polypeptide(L)'
;MYDSELDVFNQSEQKLIIVPTVNVGMLQMGPQDPNPMAVVWISYPSVEEASEMANAILAHQTGIKPFATGPDVFVGDTAVKIDISSRPSLGKGYLCQVMLKADPKHSTYLLYAASHVSEEARKVFYALYDRTNSYLFTVSCGNDLLLDTLNLIKYTVTKKGV
;
A
#
# COMPACT_ATOMS: atom_id res chain seq x y z
N MET A 1 -1.25 14.86 58.39
CA MET A 1 -2.14 15.14 57.25
C MET A 1 -1.29 15.83 56.20
N TYR A 2 -1.55 15.57 54.91
CA TYR A 2 -0.71 15.82 53.72
C TYR A 2 0.30 14.70 53.41
N ASP A 3 -0.14 13.74 52.61
CA ASP A 3 0.22 13.67 51.18
C ASP A 3 -0.44 12.42 50.56
N SER A 4 -1.53 12.63 49.83
CA SER A 4 -2.24 11.57 49.10
C SER A 4 -2.77 12.08 47.75
N GLU A 5 -1.96 12.85 47.02
CA GLU A 5 -2.34 13.40 45.71
C GLU A 5 -1.20 13.36 44.67
N LEU A 6 -0.38 12.30 44.66
CA LEU A 6 0.69 12.17 43.66
C LEU A 6 0.62 10.94 42.74
N ASP A 7 -0.49 10.19 42.74
CA ASP A 7 -0.68 9.03 41.86
C ASP A 7 -1.66 9.27 40.69
N VAL A 8 -1.79 10.52 40.21
CA VAL A 8 -2.73 10.84 39.10
C VAL A 8 -2.04 11.30 37.81
N PHE A 9 -0.72 11.47 37.79
CA PHE A 9 -0.02 12.03 36.63
C PHE A 9 1.17 11.18 36.17
N ASN A 10 0.93 9.97 35.64
CA ASN A 10 1.88 9.37 34.69
C ASN A 10 1.38 8.20 33.84
N GLN A 11 0.13 8.24 33.39
CA GLN A 11 -0.28 7.46 32.22
C GLN A 11 -0.38 8.42 31.03
N SER A 12 0.77 8.91 30.57
CA SER A 12 0.83 9.38 29.18
C SER A 12 0.58 8.15 28.31
N GLU A 13 -0.58 8.09 27.67
CA GLU A 13 -0.88 7.11 26.65
C GLU A 13 0.30 7.14 25.65
N GLN A 14 1.15 6.12 25.70
CA GLN A 14 2.13 5.88 24.65
C GLN A 14 1.32 5.55 23.41
N LYS A 15 0.99 6.58 22.63
CA LYS A 15 0.32 6.42 21.35
C LYS A 15 1.28 5.63 20.48
N LEU A 16 1.00 4.33 20.33
CA LEU A 16 1.79 3.43 19.50
C LEU A 16 1.77 4.03 18.09
N ILE A 17 2.92 4.52 17.61
CA ILE A 17 3.03 5.01 16.24
C ILE A 17 3.06 3.77 15.35
N ILE A 18 1.90 3.34 14.87
CA ILE A 18 1.78 2.27 13.88
C ILE A 18 2.10 2.89 12.53
N VAL A 19 3.29 2.59 12.02
CA VAL A 19 3.67 3.02 10.67
C VAL A 19 2.97 2.11 9.66
N PRO A 20 2.30 2.67 8.64
CA PRO A 20 1.66 1.85 7.61
C PRO A 20 2.67 0.92 6.96
N THR A 21 2.32 -0.36 6.85
CA THR A 21 3.21 -1.39 6.33
C THR A 21 2.88 -1.68 4.87
N VAL A 22 3.90 -1.66 4.02
CA VAL A 22 3.77 -2.02 2.60
C VAL A 22 4.03 -3.51 2.44
N ASN A 23 3.09 -4.20 1.79
CA ASN A 23 3.16 -5.63 1.52
C ASN A 23 3.07 -5.88 0.02
N VAL A 24 3.64 -7.01 -0.42
CA VAL A 24 3.54 -7.49 -1.80
C VAL A 24 3.22 -8.98 -1.79
N GLY A 25 2.54 -9.45 -2.82
CA GLY A 25 2.23 -10.86 -2.94
C GLY A 25 1.30 -11.17 -4.11
N MET A 26 0.39 -12.11 -3.87
CA MET A 26 -0.64 -12.51 -4.82
C MET A 26 -2.03 -12.32 -4.24
N LEU A 27 -2.98 -11.97 -5.09
CA LEU A 27 -4.40 -11.95 -4.79
C LEU A 27 -5.10 -12.95 -5.69
N GLN A 28 -5.94 -13.79 -5.08
CA GLN A 28 -6.88 -14.65 -5.76
C GLN A 28 -8.29 -14.19 -5.40
N MET A 29 -9.07 -13.73 -6.38
CA MET A 29 -10.39 -13.11 -6.11
C MET A 29 -11.46 -14.13 -5.66
N GLY A 30 -11.17 -15.42 -5.79
CA GLY A 30 -12.00 -16.50 -5.28
C GLY A 30 -11.38 -17.88 -5.57
N PRO A 31 -11.88 -18.95 -4.93
CA PRO A 31 -11.29 -20.29 -5.05
C PRO A 31 -11.32 -20.88 -6.47
N GLN A 32 -12.15 -20.32 -7.37
CA GLN A 32 -12.23 -20.72 -8.77
C GLN A 32 -11.48 -19.78 -9.72
N ASP A 33 -10.86 -18.70 -9.23
CA ASP A 33 -10.10 -17.79 -10.06
C ASP A 33 -8.84 -18.50 -10.58
N PRO A 34 -8.74 -18.79 -11.89
CA PRO A 34 -7.62 -19.51 -12.46
C PRO A 34 -6.39 -18.59 -12.68
N ASN A 35 -6.55 -17.28 -12.46
CA ASN A 35 -5.56 -16.26 -12.81
C ASN A 35 -5.33 -15.32 -11.62
N PRO A 36 -4.63 -15.79 -10.57
CA PRO A 36 -4.22 -14.90 -9.49
C PRO A 36 -3.37 -13.75 -10.04
N MET A 37 -3.49 -12.58 -9.41
CA MET A 37 -2.80 -11.38 -9.82
C MET A 37 -1.75 -10.96 -8.80
N ALA A 38 -0.69 -10.30 -9.28
CA ALA A 38 0.24 -9.63 -8.40
C ALA A 38 -0.48 -8.49 -7.65
N VAL A 39 -0.20 -8.32 -6.36
CA VAL A 39 -0.81 -7.28 -5.54
C VAL A 39 0.22 -6.58 -4.66
N VAL A 40 0.06 -5.27 -4.50
CA VAL A 40 0.75 -4.44 -3.50
C VAL A 40 -0.33 -3.79 -2.65
N TRP A 41 -0.16 -3.78 -1.34
CA TRP A 41 -1.10 -3.09 -0.46
C TRP A 41 -0.42 -2.42 0.71
N ILE A 42 -1.05 -1.36 1.23
CA ILE A 42 -0.64 -0.71 2.46
C ILE A 42 -1.60 -1.10 3.58
N SER A 43 -1.07 -1.67 4.65
CA SER A 43 -1.85 -2.02 5.84
C SER A 43 -1.90 -0.84 6.81
N TYR A 44 -3.11 -0.51 7.23
CA TYR A 44 -3.42 0.49 8.25
C TYR A 44 -3.96 -0.19 9.51
N PRO A 45 -3.89 0.48 10.68
CA PRO A 45 -4.38 -0.06 11.95
C PRO A 45 -5.91 -0.07 12.06
N SER A 46 -6.61 0.75 11.28
CA SER A 46 -8.07 0.83 11.26
C SER A 46 -8.63 1.00 9.85
N VAL A 47 -9.91 0.65 9.69
CA VAL A 47 -10.64 0.82 8.43
C VAL A 47 -10.82 2.29 8.11
N GLU A 48 -10.98 3.14 9.12
CA GLU A 48 -11.10 4.59 8.98
C GLU A 48 -9.82 5.18 8.38
N GLU A 49 -8.65 4.87 8.94
CA GLU A 49 -7.37 5.37 8.41
C GLU A 49 -7.09 4.83 7.00
N ALA A 50 -7.39 3.55 6.76
CA ALA A 50 -7.27 2.96 5.42
C ALA A 50 -8.16 3.69 4.41
N SER A 51 -9.40 4.00 4.79
CA SER A 51 -10.39 4.67 3.94
C SER A 51 -10.03 6.13 3.68
N GLU A 52 -9.59 6.87 4.70
CA GLU A 52 -9.09 8.23 4.56
C GLU A 52 -7.93 8.28 3.56
N MET A 53 -6.98 7.36 3.69
CA MET A 53 -5.87 7.30 2.75
C MET A 53 -6.33 6.90 1.34
N ALA A 54 -7.18 5.89 1.21
CA ALA A 54 -7.72 5.48 -0.08
C ALA A 54 -8.40 6.65 -0.80
N ASN A 55 -9.23 7.42 -0.09
CA ASN A 55 -9.87 8.61 -0.64
C ASN A 55 -8.86 9.70 -1.04
N ALA A 56 -7.84 9.94 -0.22
CA ALA A 56 -6.77 10.89 -0.55
C ALA A 56 -5.99 10.46 -1.80
N ILE A 57 -5.71 9.16 -1.94
CA ILE A 57 -5.08 8.57 -3.13
C ILE A 57 -5.99 8.78 -4.34
N LEU A 58 -7.28 8.41 -4.26
CA LEU A 58 -8.25 8.52 -5.35
C LEU A 58 -8.40 9.97 -5.85
N ALA A 59 -8.44 10.95 -4.95
CA ALA A 59 -8.54 12.37 -5.30
C ALA A 59 -7.36 12.88 -6.17
N HIS A 60 -6.24 12.17 -6.17
CA HIS A 60 -5.04 12.53 -6.93
C HIS A 60 -4.72 11.53 -8.05
N GLN A 61 -5.62 10.58 -8.34
CA GLN A 61 -5.44 9.66 -9.46
C GLN A 61 -5.80 10.31 -10.80
N THR A 62 -4.99 9.99 -11.81
CA THR A 62 -5.16 10.41 -13.20
C THR A 62 -5.54 9.24 -14.12
N GLY A 63 -5.87 8.08 -13.54
CA GLY A 63 -6.24 6.87 -14.29
C GLY A 63 -7.64 6.97 -14.91
N ILE A 64 -7.93 6.09 -15.85
CA ILE A 64 -9.26 5.97 -16.45
C ILE A 64 -10.11 5.08 -15.55
N LYS A 65 -11.32 5.54 -15.20
CA LYS A 65 -12.36 4.69 -14.60
C LYS A 65 -13.16 4.04 -15.74
N PRO A 66 -12.99 2.73 -16.00
CA PRO A 66 -13.58 2.08 -17.18
C PRO A 66 -15.11 1.92 -17.08
N PHE A 67 -15.66 1.91 -15.87
CA PHE A 67 -17.09 1.76 -15.63
C PHE A 67 -17.67 3.02 -14.97
N ALA A 68 -18.67 3.65 -15.59
CA ALA A 68 -19.34 4.81 -15.00
C ALA A 68 -20.17 4.43 -13.76
N THR A 69 -20.69 3.21 -13.72
CA THR A 69 -21.43 2.61 -12.61
C THR A 69 -20.80 1.25 -12.25
N GLY A 70 -20.55 1.00 -10.97
CA GLY A 70 -19.85 -0.20 -10.49
C GLY A 70 -18.70 0.11 -9.52
N PRO A 71 -17.88 -0.90 -9.14
CA PRO A 71 -16.77 -0.73 -8.21
C PRO A 71 -15.77 0.31 -8.71
N ASP A 72 -15.13 1.04 -7.78
CA ASP A 72 -14.13 2.07 -8.07
C ASP A 72 -12.80 1.46 -8.51
N VAL A 73 -12.80 0.90 -9.72
CA VAL A 73 -11.62 0.37 -10.40
C VAL A 73 -11.03 1.46 -11.27
N PHE A 74 -9.74 1.76 -11.09
CA PHE A 74 -9.00 2.69 -11.94
C PHE A 74 -7.85 1.99 -12.62
N VAL A 75 -7.68 2.28 -13.91
CA VAL A 75 -6.71 1.58 -14.76
C VAL A 75 -5.77 2.59 -15.41
N GLY A 76 -4.48 2.27 -15.48
CA GLY A 76 -3.48 3.03 -16.24
C GLY A 76 -2.22 3.38 -15.44
N ASP A 77 -1.43 4.33 -15.96
CA ASP A 77 -0.30 4.92 -15.22
C ASP A 77 -0.83 5.91 -14.17
N THR A 78 -1.46 5.33 -13.15
CA THR A 78 -2.02 6.02 -12.00
C THR A 78 -0.89 6.70 -11.21
N ALA A 79 -1.15 7.88 -10.64
CA ALA A 79 -0.14 8.77 -10.05
C ALA A 79 0.69 8.13 -8.92
N VAL A 80 0.16 7.09 -8.27
CA VAL A 80 0.90 6.28 -7.28
C VAL A 80 2.06 5.57 -7.97
N LYS A 81 3.27 5.75 -7.48
CA LYS A 81 4.47 5.02 -7.92
C LYS A 81 4.84 3.97 -6.90
N ILE A 82 5.15 2.77 -7.40
CA ILE A 82 5.68 1.68 -6.58
C ILE A 82 7.09 1.36 -7.06
N ASP A 83 8.03 1.31 -6.12
CA ASP A 83 9.41 0.90 -6.35
C ASP A 83 9.72 -0.29 -5.44
N ILE A 84 10.19 -1.38 -6.03
CA ILE A 84 10.72 -2.53 -5.27
C ILE A 84 12.20 -2.61 -5.62
N SER A 85 13.04 -2.36 -4.63
CA SER A 85 14.50 -2.37 -4.81
C SER A 85 14.98 -3.66 -5.47
N SER A 86 15.98 -3.52 -6.35
CA SER A 86 16.58 -4.67 -7.05
C SER A 86 17.51 -5.47 -6.15
N ARG A 87 18.05 -4.85 -5.09
CA ARG A 87 19.02 -5.43 -4.16
C ARG A 87 18.45 -5.47 -2.74
N PRO A 88 18.61 -6.58 -2.01
CA PRO A 88 18.15 -6.67 -0.63
C PRO A 88 19.05 -5.86 0.31
N SER A 89 18.45 -5.31 1.36
CA SER A 89 19.14 -4.87 2.56
C SER A 89 19.54 -6.07 3.42
N LEU A 90 20.78 -6.07 3.93
CA LEU A 90 21.32 -7.15 4.73
C LEU A 90 20.41 -7.45 5.94
N GLY A 91 19.94 -8.71 6.03
CA GLY A 91 19.08 -9.18 7.12
C GLY A 91 17.65 -8.62 7.14
N LYS A 92 17.24 -7.82 6.14
CA LYS A 92 15.91 -7.19 6.11
C LYS A 92 15.07 -7.56 4.88
N GLY A 93 15.70 -7.98 3.78
CA GLY A 93 14.99 -8.27 2.52
C GLY A 93 14.97 -7.06 1.59
N TYR A 94 13.93 -6.91 0.76
CA TYR A 94 13.87 -5.89 -0.29
C TYR A 94 13.03 -4.70 0.16
N LEU A 95 13.55 -3.48 0.02
CA LEU A 95 12.75 -2.28 0.28
C LEU A 95 11.67 -2.13 -0.80
N CYS A 96 10.40 -2.08 -0.39
CA CYS A 96 9.26 -1.71 -1.20
C CYS A 96 8.77 -0.33 -0.78
N GLN A 97 8.58 0.58 -1.73
CA GLN A 97 8.17 1.96 -1.50
C GLN A 97 6.93 2.26 -2.31
N VAL A 98 5.93 2.87 -1.68
CA VAL A 98 4.74 3.41 -2.33
C VAL A 98 4.75 4.93 -2.14
N MET A 99 4.63 5.64 -3.25
CA MET A 99 4.81 7.09 -3.30
C MET A 99 3.70 7.74 -4.11
N LEU A 100 3.14 8.82 -3.61
CA LEU A 100 2.25 9.71 -4.37
C LEU A 100 2.70 11.14 -4.13
N LYS A 101 2.89 11.90 -5.20
CA LYS A 101 3.18 13.33 -5.11
C LYS A 101 1.89 14.12 -5.21
N ALA A 102 1.76 15.17 -4.41
CA ALA A 102 0.63 16.10 -4.53
C ALA A 102 0.69 16.88 -5.85
N ASP A 103 1.90 17.26 -6.28
CA ASP A 103 2.18 17.81 -7.60
C ASP A 103 3.45 17.14 -8.16
N PRO A 104 3.42 16.55 -9.38
CA PRO A 104 4.59 15.93 -9.99
C PRO A 104 5.81 16.85 -10.14
N LYS A 105 5.60 18.17 -10.29
CA LYS A 105 6.64 19.20 -10.45
C LYS A 105 7.27 19.63 -9.14
N HIS A 106 6.61 19.36 -8.01
CA HIS A 106 7.11 19.68 -6.68
C HIS A 106 7.60 18.41 -5.96
N SER A 107 8.54 18.56 -5.03
CA SER A 107 9.07 17.43 -4.24
C SER A 107 8.20 17.07 -3.03
N THR A 108 6.93 17.51 -3.02
CA THR A 108 6.00 17.29 -1.91
C THR A 108 5.24 15.99 -2.11
N TYR A 109 5.50 15.03 -1.23
CA TYR A 109 4.79 13.75 -1.20
C TYR A 109 3.47 13.92 -0.44
N LEU A 110 2.38 13.49 -1.06
CA LEU A 110 1.08 13.30 -0.41
C LEU A 110 1.08 11.98 0.37
N LEU A 111 1.70 10.95 -0.20
CA LEU A 111 1.86 9.64 0.42
C LEU A 111 3.31 9.17 0.24
N TYR A 112 3.87 8.67 1.32
CA TYR A 112 5.08 7.88 1.31
C TYR A 112 4.95 6.77 2.35
N ALA A 113 4.91 5.52 1.89
CA ALA A 113 4.95 4.33 2.74
C ALA A 113 6.09 3.43 2.27
N ALA A 114 6.82 2.83 3.19
CA ALA A 114 7.93 1.95 2.85
C ALA A 114 8.09 0.84 3.87
N SER A 115 8.34 -0.37 3.38
CA SER A 115 8.60 -1.54 4.23
C SER A 115 9.50 -2.52 3.51
N HIS A 116 10.24 -3.31 4.27
CA HIS A 116 10.99 -4.42 3.70
C HIS A 116 10.06 -5.61 3.48
N VAL A 117 10.18 -6.23 2.30
CA VAL A 117 9.45 -7.44 1.91
C VAL A 117 10.43 -8.59 1.73
N SER A 118 9.97 -9.82 2.00
CA SER A 118 10.82 -10.99 1.87
C SER A 118 11.17 -11.31 0.42
N GLU A 119 12.19 -12.13 0.23
CA GLU A 119 12.58 -12.61 -1.10
C GLU A 119 11.47 -13.44 -1.75
N GLU A 120 10.78 -14.25 -0.95
CA GLU A 120 9.67 -15.11 -1.37
C GLU A 120 8.50 -14.27 -1.86
N ALA A 121 8.08 -13.27 -1.08
CA ALA A 121 6.99 -12.37 -1.45
C ALA A 121 7.30 -11.62 -2.75
N ARG A 122 8.54 -11.13 -2.89
CA ARG A 122 9.01 -10.45 -4.11
C ARG A 122 9.02 -11.39 -5.31
N LYS A 123 9.49 -12.63 -5.16
CA LYS A 123 9.49 -13.64 -6.24
C LYS A 123 8.07 -13.97 -6.71
N VAL A 124 7.15 -14.21 -5.77
CA VAL A 124 5.73 -14.47 -6.10
C VAL A 124 5.12 -13.29 -6.84
N PHE A 125 5.34 -12.07 -6.33
CA PHE A 125 4.86 -10.85 -6.96
C PHE A 125 5.35 -10.72 -8.41
N TYR A 126 6.67 -10.82 -8.65
CA TYR A 126 7.22 -10.68 -10.01
C TYR A 126 6.80 -11.82 -10.94
N ALA A 127 6.70 -13.06 -10.45
CA ALA A 127 6.24 -14.17 -11.28
C ALA A 127 4.83 -13.95 -11.84
N LEU A 128 3.94 -13.36 -11.05
CA LEU A 128 2.59 -13.00 -11.50
C LEU A 128 2.57 -11.73 -12.34
N TYR A 129 3.29 -10.69 -11.92
CA TYR A 129 3.37 -9.43 -12.65
C TYR A 129 3.94 -9.63 -14.06
N ASP A 130 4.99 -10.43 -14.22
CA ASP A 130 5.60 -10.73 -15.53
C ASP A 130 4.65 -11.56 -16.43
N ARG A 131 3.73 -12.33 -15.82
CA ARG A 131 2.71 -13.11 -16.54
C ARG A 131 1.53 -12.25 -17.00
N THR A 132 1.02 -11.38 -16.13
CA THR A 132 -0.19 -10.57 -16.38
C THR A 132 0.11 -9.17 -16.92
N ASN A 133 1.39 -8.77 -16.93
CA ASN A 133 1.87 -7.41 -17.20
C ASN A 133 1.15 -6.33 -16.39
N SER A 134 0.55 -6.68 -15.26
CA SER A 134 -0.23 -5.78 -14.42
C SER A 134 -0.27 -6.27 -12.98
N TYR A 135 -0.50 -5.36 -12.06
CA TYR A 135 -0.67 -5.67 -10.65
C TYR A 135 -1.74 -4.76 -10.05
N LEU A 136 -2.34 -5.23 -8.97
CA LEU A 136 -3.30 -4.48 -8.18
C LEU A 136 -2.60 -3.68 -7.08
N PHE A 137 -3.02 -2.45 -6.87
CA PHE A 137 -2.69 -1.67 -5.69
C PHE A 137 -3.94 -1.31 -4.88
N THR A 138 -3.90 -1.56 -3.57
CA THR A 138 -5.02 -1.34 -2.65
C THR A 138 -4.53 -0.99 -1.23
N VAL A 139 -5.45 -0.87 -0.27
CA VAL A 139 -5.18 -0.73 1.16
C VAL A 139 -5.82 -1.89 1.94
N SER A 140 -5.37 -2.13 3.16
CA SER A 140 -5.93 -3.16 4.04
C SER A 140 -6.06 -2.68 5.48
N CYS A 141 -6.91 -3.36 6.23
CA CYS A 141 -6.94 -3.31 7.70
C CYS A 141 -6.82 -4.74 8.22
N GLY A 142 -5.74 -5.03 8.96
CA GLY A 142 -5.40 -6.41 9.29
C GLY A 142 -5.20 -7.27 8.03
N ASN A 143 -5.93 -8.37 7.93
CA ASN A 143 -5.87 -9.29 6.80
C ASN A 143 -6.90 -8.97 5.69
N ASP A 144 -7.74 -7.95 5.88
CA ASP A 144 -8.83 -7.64 4.97
C ASP A 144 -8.39 -6.57 3.97
N LEU A 145 -8.30 -6.94 2.69
CA LEU A 145 -8.07 -6.00 1.60
C LEU A 145 -9.36 -5.21 1.30
N LEU A 146 -9.27 -3.89 1.28
CA LEU A 146 -10.41 -3.00 1.06
C LEU A 146 -10.58 -2.70 -0.44
N LEU A 147 -10.87 -3.74 -1.22
CA LEU A 147 -10.98 -3.66 -2.69
C LEU A 147 -12.13 -2.78 -3.17
N ASP A 148 -13.20 -2.64 -2.38
CA ASP A 148 -14.30 -1.73 -2.70
C ASP A 148 -13.95 -0.26 -2.43
N THR A 149 -12.91 -0.01 -1.63
CA THR A 149 -12.45 1.33 -1.25
C THR A 149 -11.32 1.82 -2.16
N LEU A 150 -10.39 0.95 -2.54
CA LEU A 150 -9.31 1.29 -3.46
C LEU A 150 -8.93 0.08 -4.32
N ASN A 151 -9.09 0.20 -5.63
CA ASN A 151 -8.72 -0.83 -6.58
C ASN A 151 -8.01 -0.21 -7.79
N LEU A 152 -6.69 -0.05 -7.70
CA LEU A 152 -5.89 0.52 -8.78
C LEU A 152 -5.16 -0.59 -9.54
N ILE A 153 -5.51 -0.78 -10.81
CA ILE A 153 -4.76 -1.66 -11.71
C ILE A 153 -3.62 -0.87 -12.35
N LYS A 154 -2.39 -1.33 -12.10
CA LYS A 154 -1.15 -0.68 -12.52
C LYS A 154 -0.33 -1.58 -13.44
N TYR A 155 0.39 -0.96 -14.36
CA TYR A 155 1.20 -1.67 -15.37
C TYR A 155 2.71 -1.49 -15.17
N THR A 156 3.13 -0.53 -14.35
CA THR A 156 4.55 -0.15 -14.22
C THR A 156 5.00 -0.28 -12.77
N VAL A 157 6.01 -1.10 -12.55
CA VAL A 157 6.81 -1.09 -11.32
C VAL A 157 8.10 -0.32 -11.61
N THR A 158 8.38 0.71 -10.83
CA THR A 158 9.63 1.46 -10.98
C THR A 158 10.79 0.57 -10.52
N LYS A 159 11.88 0.57 -11.30
CA LYS A 159 13.13 -0.09 -10.94
C LYS A 159 14.21 0.98 -10.83
N LYS A 160 14.61 1.34 -9.60
CA LYS A 160 15.83 2.14 -9.40
C LYS A 160 17.08 1.26 -9.46
N GLY A 161 18.10 1.74 -10.19
CA GLY A 161 19.45 1.14 -10.20
C GLY A 161 19.66 0.01 -11.20
N VAL A 162 19.08 0.10 -12.40
CA VAL A 162 19.54 -0.62 -13.59
C VAL A 162 20.52 0.26 -14.34
#